data_AF-A0A6G1ID28-F1
#
_entry.id   AF-A0A6G1ID28-F1
#
_cell.length_a   1.000
_cell.length_b   1.000
_cell.length_c   1.000
_cell.angle_alpha   90.00
_cell.angle_beta   90.00
_cell.angle_gamma   90.00
#
_symmetry.space_group_name_H-M   'P 1'
#
loop_
_entity.id
_entity.type
_entity.pdbx_description
1 polymer ?
#
loop_
_entity_poly.entity_id
_entity_poly.type
_entity_poly.pdbx_seq_one_letter_code
_entity_poly.pdbx_strand_id
1 'polypeptide(L)'
;MFWYCIRAGLELNRGPWENHVEYLRSIPIEPDFLHNDVGLGVQQPEQYLKLLELYKSLTPHLLPKDPDRPFNQPVLCHPDLTPGNIFHTIIQPQFLAAGYPYPFENPNEKIPLNLNEPKLPENFESLPAEEQAASRDLHRRRLLLFIYYIFKGHPNQPHLTALQDPLLLGRRMLVDRAGRQWEGNLVTLKGALVRTAQFWEHLPDVDESTTMSNEFTETEDTWLKMTFAVDFWRQRVCNMTEEGWVRNEDYDEVKKKLEDLKEEIWMQCAGDEEDEFAFRTGWPFRDREEID
;
A
#
# COMPACT_ATOMS: atom_id res chain seq x y z
N MET A 1 -0.28 11.35 -5.05
CA MET A 1 0.68 12.39 -5.46
C MET A 1 1.71 11.71 -6.36
N PHE A 2 2.06 12.29 -7.51
CA PHE A 2 2.97 11.64 -8.47
C PHE A 2 4.41 12.07 -8.21
N TRP A 3 5.35 11.17 -8.53
CA TRP A 3 6.76 11.50 -8.59
C TRP A 3 7.05 12.04 -10.00
N TYR A 4 7.58 13.26 -10.10
CA TYR A 4 7.70 14.00 -11.35
C TYR A 4 9.13 14.03 -11.93
N CYS A 5 10.05 13.20 -11.41
CA CYS A 5 11.44 13.15 -11.88
C CYS A 5 11.80 11.77 -12.45
N ILE A 6 12.94 11.67 -13.14
CA ILE A 6 13.44 10.40 -13.68
C ILE A 6 13.86 9.47 -12.53
N ARG A 7 13.10 8.38 -12.28
CA ARG A 7 13.43 7.35 -11.28
C ARG A 7 14.83 6.74 -11.45
N ALA A 8 15.37 6.74 -12.68
CA ALA A 8 16.73 6.26 -12.96
C ALA A 8 17.82 7.20 -12.43
N GLY A 9 17.53 8.49 -12.23
CA GLY A 9 18.47 9.49 -11.71
C GLY A 9 18.54 9.55 -10.19
N LEU A 10 17.68 8.82 -9.47
CA LEU A 10 17.74 8.74 -8.02
C LEU A 10 18.97 7.94 -7.58
N GLU A 11 19.77 8.53 -6.68
CA GLU A 11 20.86 7.85 -5.98
C GLU A 11 20.30 6.85 -4.97
N LEU A 12 19.77 5.74 -5.51
CA LEU A 12 19.23 4.65 -4.72
C LEU A 12 20.33 3.66 -4.37
N ASN A 13 20.36 3.21 -3.13
CA ASN A 13 21.11 2.01 -2.77
C ASN A 13 20.40 0.79 -3.40
N ARG A 14 20.99 0.25 -4.46
CA ARG A 14 20.49 -0.92 -5.21
C ARG A 14 21.15 -2.23 -4.75
N GLY A 15 21.81 -2.19 -3.60
CA GLY A 15 22.60 -3.30 -3.07
C GLY A 15 23.97 -3.46 -3.76
N PRO A 16 24.64 -4.61 -3.55
CA PRO A 16 24.18 -5.73 -2.73
C PRO A 16 24.09 -5.35 -1.24
N TRP A 17 23.20 -6.01 -0.51
CA TRP A 17 23.05 -5.86 0.94
C TRP A 17 23.55 -7.13 1.62
N GLU A 18 24.29 -7.00 2.72
CA GLU A 18 24.87 -8.14 3.43
C GLU A 18 23.84 -8.85 4.33
N ASN A 19 22.81 -8.13 4.75
CA ASN A 19 21.79 -8.64 5.66
C ASN A 19 20.44 -7.92 5.47
N HIS A 20 19.40 -8.42 6.14
CA HIS A 20 18.06 -7.86 6.05
C HIS A 20 17.95 -6.42 6.59
N VAL A 21 18.77 -6.04 7.58
CA VAL A 21 18.72 -4.69 8.18
C VAL A 21 19.18 -3.66 7.16
N GLU A 22 20.28 -3.93 6.46
CA GLU A 22 20.77 -3.08 5.37
C GLU A 22 19.75 -2.94 4.24
N TYR A 23 19.11 -4.06 3.85
CA TYR A 23 18.04 -4.04 2.86
C TYR A 23 16.90 -3.12 3.33
N LEU A 24 16.37 -3.33 4.54
CA LEU A 24 15.23 -2.59 5.06
C LEU A 24 15.52 -1.10 5.26
N ARG A 25 16.75 -0.73 5.63
CA ARG A 25 17.19 0.66 5.76
C ARG A 25 17.39 1.36 4.43
N SER A 26 17.56 0.63 3.35
CA SER A 26 17.68 1.19 2.00
C SER A 26 16.33 1.51 1.33
N ILE A 27 15.23 1.00 1.88
CA ILE A 27 13.88 1.18 1.33
C ILE A 27 13.43 2.64 1.40
N PRO A 28 13.60 3.34 2.55
CA PRO A 28 13.27 4.75 2.60
C PRO A 28 14.19 5.59 1.72
N ILE A 29 13.59 6.42 0.87
CA ILE A 29 14.24 7.55 0.19
C ILE A 29 13.87 8.84 0.94
N GLU A 30 14.78 9.81 1.05
CA GLU A 30 14.41 11.10 1.63
C GLU A 30 13.47 11.85 0.69
N PRO A 31 12.32 12.36 1.17
CA PRO A 31 11.40 13.10 0.31
C PRO A 31 11.97 14.49 0.00
N ASP A 32 12.08 14.82 -1.28
CA ASP A 32 12.50 16.15 -1.75
C ASP A 32 11.34 17.15 -1.91
N PHE A 33 10.11 16.76 -1.55
CA PHE A 33 8.91 17.56 -1.79
C PHE A 33 8.06 17.74 -0.55
N LEU A 34 7.38 18.89 -0.49
CA LEU A 34 6.38 19.18 0.54
C LEU A 34 5.24 18.16 0.44
N HIS A 35 4.99 17.48 1.56
CA HIS A 35 3.84 16.62 1.75
C HIS A 35 2.62 17.52 2.00
N ASN A 36 1.65 17.47 1.08
CA ASN A 36 0.35 18.08 1.27
C ASN A 36 -0.66 16.97 1.11
N ASP A 37 -1.46 16.76 2.14
CA ASP A 37 -2.60 15.85 2.05
C ASP A 37 -3.88 16.62 2.36
N VAL A 38 -4.96 16.19 1.71
CA VAL A 38 -6.25 16.85 1.77
C VAL A 38 -6.73 16.86 3.23
N GLY A 39 -7.01 18.05 3.77
CA GLY A 39 -7.55 18.24 5.11
C GLY A 39 -6.55 18.12 6.27
N LEU A 40 -5.26 17.91 6.01
CA LEU A 40 -4.22 17.88 7.04
C LEU A 40 -3.25 19.08 7.00
N GLY A 41 -3.50 20.01 6.08
CA GLY A 41 -2.66 21.17 5.85
C GLY A 41 -1.29 20.83 5.27
N VAL A 42 -0.37 21.79 5.35
CA VAL A 42 1.02 21.62 4.89
C VAL A 42 1.79 20.79 5.91
N GLN A 43 2.27 19.63 5.48
CA GLN A 43 3.10 18.75 6.29
C GLN A 43 4.59 19.03 6.02
N GLN A 44 5.32 19.29 7.10
CA GLN A 44 6.75 19.62 7.01
C GLN A 44 7.57 18.35 6.72
N PRO A 45 8.46 18.33 5.71
CA PRO A 45 9.29 17.17 5.37
C PRO A 45 10.07 16.61 6.56
N GLU A 46 10.50 17.47 7.50
CA GLU A 46 11.23 17.09 8.70
C GLU A 46 10.41 16.18 9.63
N GLN A 47 9.08 16.30 9.61
CA GLN A 47 8.22 15.37 10.34
C GLN A 47 8.23 13.99 9.71
N TYR A 48 8.29 13.91 8.38
CA TYR A 48 8.39 12.64 7.65
C TYR A 48 9.74 11.98 7.93
N LEU A 49 10.82 12.76 7.89
CA LEU A 49 12.16 12.28 8.23
C LEU A 49 12.23 11.68 9.64
N LYS A 50 11.57 12.29 10.63
CA LYS A 50 11.48 11.71 11.98
C LYS A 50 10.77 10.36 12.00
N LEU A 51 9.71 10.19 11.21
CA LEU A 51 9.02 8.90 11.06
C LEU A 51 9.91 7.86 10.38
N LEU A 52 10.71 8.26 9.37
CA LEU A 52 11.68 7.39 8.73
C LEU A 52 12.80 6.96 9.68
N GLU A 53 13.30 7.86 10.53
CA GLU A 53 14.30 7.52 11.55
C GLU A 53 13.74 6.55 12.59
N LEU A 54 12.47 6.72 12.99
CA LEU A 54 11.77 5.73 13.81
C LEU A 54 11.66 4.39 13.08
N TYR A 55 11.26 4.36 11.81
CA TYR A 55 11.26 3.12 11.03
C TYR A 55 12.64 2.46 10.99
N LYS A 56 13.71 3.22 10.71
CA LYS A 56 15.09 2.73 10.65
C LYS A 56 15.55 2.14 11.99
N SER A 57 15.11 2.71 13.12
CA SER A 57 15.41 2.16 14.45
C SER A 57 14.70 0.84 14.72
N LEU A 58 13.52 0.60 14.13
CA LEU A 58 12.78 -0.67 14.24
C LEU A 58 13.36 -1.78 13.35
N THR A 59 14.02 -1.45 12.24
CA THR A 59 14.52 -2.45 11.27
C THR A 59 15.30 -3.63 11.86
N PRO A 60 16.18 -3.48 12.88
CA PRO A 60 16.93 -4.61 13.45
C PRO A 60 16.06 -5.59 14.26
N HIS A 61 14.83 -5.22 14.59
CA HIS A 61 13.90 -6.00 15.40
C HIS A 61 12.77 -6.61 14.55
N LEU A 62 12.64 -6.21 13.28
CA LEU A 62 11.56 -6.72 12.44
C LEU A 62 11.74 -8.20 12.12
N LEU A 63 12.97 -8.69 11.97
CA LEU A 63 13.25 -10.08 11.65
C LEU A 63 14.22 -10.69 12.66
N PRO A 64 14.23 -12.02 12.81
CA PRO A 64 15.24 -12.69 13.62
C PRO A 64 16.65 -12.34 13.15
N LYS A 65 17.59 -12.17 14.09
CA LYS A 65 19.00 -11.85 13.77
C LYS A 65 19.74 -12.99 13.05
N ASP A 66 19.29 -14.22 13.27
CA ASP A 66 19.83 -15.40 12.62
C ASP A 66 19.55 -15.38 11.11
N PRO A 67 20.58 -15.24 10.25
CA PRO A 67 20.41 -15.12 8.80
C PRO A 67 19.88 -16.41 8.16
N ASP A 68 20.04 -17.56 8.81
CA ASP A 68 19.59 -18.85 8.29
C ASP A 68 18.08 -19.05 8.45
N ARG A 69 17.40 -18.14 9.16
CA ARG A 69 15.94 -18.18 9.33
C ARG A 69 15.23 -18.02 7.99
N PRO A 70 14.20 -18.82 7.70
CA PRO A 70 13.48 -18.78 6.42
C PRO A 70 13.04 -17.38 5.98
N PHE A 71 12.64 -16.52 6.93
CA PHE A 71 12.19 -15.15 6.69
C PHE A 71 13.26 -14.22 6.10
N ASN A 72 14.54 -14.49 6.41
CA ASN A 72 15.69 -13.70 5.98
C ASN A 72 16.23 -14.14 4.62
N GLN A 73 15.80 -15.31 4.12
CA GLN A 73 16.34 -15.86 2.88
C GLN A 73 16.11 -14.87 1.72
N PRO A 74 17.13 -14.58 0.90
CA PRO A 74 16.98 -13.73 -0.27
C PRO A 74 16.17 -14.48 -1.34
N VAL A 75 15.09 -13.86 -1.79
CA VAL A 75 14.17 -14.43 -2.78
C VAL A 75 14.06 -13.49 -3.96
N LEU A 76 14.29 -14.03 -5.16
CA LEU A 76 13.96 -13.35 -6.40
C LEU A 76 12.45 -13.40 -6.62
N CYS A 77 11.80 -12.24 -6.70
CA CYS A 77 10.37 -12.14 -6.97
C CYS A 77 10.03 -10.97 -7.89
N HIS A 78 8.86 -11.07 -8.53
CA HIS A 78 8.24 -9.96 -9.23
C HIS A 78 7.36 -9.21 -8.22
N PRO A 79 7.65 -7.94 -7.88
CA PRO A 79 6.92 -7.24 -6.82
C PRO A 79 5.49 -6.83 -7.23
N ASP A 80 5.25 -6.69 -8.53
CA ASP A 80 3.96 -6.22 -9.05
C ASP A 80 3.61 -6.93 -10.37
N LEU A 81 3.27 -8.22 -10.28
CA LEU A 81 2.99 -9.04 -11.46
C LEU A 81 1.60 -8.73 -12.02
N THR A 82 1.53 -7.76 -12.93
CA THR A 82 0.32 -7.39 -13.68
C THR A 82 0.57 -7.50 -15.18
N PRO A 83 -0.45 -7.58 -16.05
CA PRO A 83 -0.25 -7.61 -17.50
C PRO A 83 0.55 -6.42 -18.04
N GLY A 84 0.49 -5.26 -17.37
CA GLY A 84 1.26 -4.07 -17.72
C GLY A 84 2.69 -4.06 -17.17
N ASN A 85 3.03 -4.98 -16.25
CA ASN A 85 4.31 -5.02 -15.55
C ASN A 85 4.80 -6.47 -15.43
N ILE A 86 5.41 -6.98 -16.51
CA ILE A 86 5.86 -8.38 -16.62
C ILE A 86 7.40 -8.54 -16.68
N PHE A 87 8.15 -7.44 -16.79
CA PHE A 87 9.61 -7.42 -16.97
C PHE A 87 10.33 -6.79 -15.78
N HIS A 88 9.93 -7.11 -14.56
CA HIS A 88 10.56 -6.56 -13.37
C HIS A 88 10.84 -7.63 -12.30
N THR A 89 12.04 -7.66 -11.77
CA THR A 89 12.40 -8.60 -10.70
C THR A 89 13.29 -7.91 -9.68
N ILE A 90 13.04 -8.21 -8.41
CA ILE A 90 13.84 -7.75 -7.28
C ILE A 90 14.26 -8.94 -6.43
N ILE A 91 15.39 -8.80 -5.73
CA ILE A 91 15.79 -9.73 -4.69
C ILE A 91 15.46 -9.06 -3.36
N GLN A 92 14.65 -9.73 -2.54
CA GLN A 92 14.26 -9.23 -1.23
C GLN A 92 14.11 -10.36 -0.21
N PRO A 93 14.11 -10.07 1.09
CA PRO A 93 13.85 -11.09 2.11
C PRO A 93 12.53 -11.84 1.89
N GLN A 94 12.52 -13.13 2.19
CA GLN A 94 11.36 -14.03 2.01
C GLN A 94 10.08 -13.50 2.66
N PHE A 95 10.17 -12.80 3.78
CA PHE A 95 8.97 -12.23 4.42
C PHE A 95 8.28 -11.17 3.56
N LEU A 96 9.00 -10.42 2.72
CA LEU A 96 8.42 -9.47 1.75
C LEU A 96 7.98 -10.18 0.47
N ALA A 97 8.74 -11.20 0.03
CA ALA A 97 8.46 -11.95 -1.18
C ALA A 97 7.32 -12.98 -1.04
N ALA A 98 6.99 -13.41 0.18
CA ALA A 98 5.84 -14.29 0.40
C ALA A 98 4.53 -13.56 0.03
N GLY A 99 3.40 -14.24 -0.03
CA GLY A 99 2.13 -13.63 -0.46
C GLY A 99 1.63 -14.21 -1.76
N TYR A 100 0.44 -13.79 -2.15
CA TYR A 100 -0.21 -14.24 -3.37
C TYR A 100 -0.19 -13.08 -4.37
N PRO A 101 0.27 -13.29 -5.61
CA PRO A 101 0.03 -12.32 -6.66
C PRO A 101 -1.48 -12.12 -6.85
N TYR A 102 -1.91 -10.93 -7.28
CA TYR A 102 -3.33 -10.55 -7.40
C TYR A 102 -4.25 -11.64 -8.00
N PRO A 103 -3.89 -12.33 -9.10
CA PRO A 103 -4.74 -13.39 -9.67
C PRO A 103 -4.96 -14.62 -8.77
N PHE A 104 -4.10 -14.80 -7.76
CA PHE A 104 -4.08 -15.94 -6.84
C PHE A 104 -4.47 -15.54 -5.40
N GLU A 105 -4.90 -14.30 -5.18
CA GLU A 105 -5.34 -13.85 -3.86
C GLU A 105 -6.47 -14.72 -3.30
N ASN A 106 -6.49 -14.87 -1.97
CA ASN A 106 -7.54 -15.64 -1.31
C ASN A 106 -8.87 -14.88 -1.38
N PRO A 107 -9.90 -15.41 -2.07
CA PRO A 107 -11.18 -14.74 -2.19
C PRO A 107 -12.07 -14.90 -0.94
N ASN A 108 -11.62 -15.64 0.09
CA ASN A 108 -12.39 -15.90 1.31
C ASN A 108 -11.85 -15.08 2.48
N GLU A 109 -12.71 -14.76 3.45
CA GLU A 109 -12.32 -14.08 4.70
C GLU A 109 -11.25 -14.83 5.49
N LYS A 110 -11.26 -16.17 5.42
CA LYS A 110 -10.31 -17.03 6.12
C LYS A 110 -9.53 -17.87 5.13
N ILE A 111 -8.28 -18.15 5.46
CA ILE A 111 -7.47 -19.12 4.72
C ILE A 111 -8.08 -20.50 4.97
N PRO A 112 -8.40 -21.28 3.93
CA PRO A 112 -8.94 -22.62 4.11
C PRO A 112 -7.92 -23.49 4.84
N LEU A 113 -8.32 -24.07 5.99
CA LEU A 113 -7.48 -24.95 6.80
C LEU A 113 -7.07 -26.23 6.05
N ASN A 114 -7.89 -26.65 5.09
CA ASN A 114 -7.69 -27.86 4.30
C ASN A 114 -7.61 -27.50 2.82
N LEU A 115 -6.64 -28.11 2.12
CA LEU A 115 -6.44 -27.95 0.68
C LEU A 115 -7.42 -28.85 -0.10
N ASN A 116 -8.71 -28.54 0.01
CA ASN A 116 -9.74 -29.23 -0.76
C ASN A 116 -9.92 -28.55 -2.11
N GLU A 117 -10.09 -29.35 -3.16
CA GLU A 117 -10.46 -28.84 -4.48
C GLU A 117 -11.79 -28.08 -4.38
N PRO A 118 -11.85 -26.82 -4.82
CA PRO A 118 -13.07 -26.03 -4.75
C PRO A 118 -14.13 -26.62 -5.68
N LYS A 119 -15.38 -26.58 -5.23
CA LYS A 119 -16.53 -27.06 -5.98
C LYS A 119 -17.56 -25.94 -6.12
N LEU A 120 -18.33 -26.00 -7.19
CA LEU A 120 -19.52 -25.17 -7.32
C LEU A 120 -20.59 -25.60 -6.29
N PRO A 121 -21.49 -24.69 -5.88
CA PRO A 121 -22.63 -25.04 -5.02
C PRO A 121 -23.49 -26.15 -5.65
N GLU A 122 -24.05 -27.05 -4.84
CA GLU A 122 -24.89 -28.15 -5.35
C GLU A 122 -26.15 -27.64 -6.08
N ASN A 123 -26.65 -26.48 -5.66
CA ASN A 123 -27.82 -25.82 -6.24
C ASN A 123 -27.48 -24.88 -7.41
N PHE A 124 -26.24 -24.91 -7.93
CA PHE A 124 -25.75 -23.96 -8.95
C PHE A 124 -26.67 -23.81 -10.16
N GLU A 125 -27.13 -24.92 -10.74
CA GLU A 125 -28.00 -24.92 -11.93
C GLU A 125 -29.39 -24.30 -11.67
N SER A 126 -29.80 -24.23 -10.41
CA SER A 126 -31.08 -23.64 -9.99
C SER A 126 -30.98 -22.15 -9.62
N LEU A 127 -29.76 -21.59 -9.57
CA LEU A 127 -29.55 -20.18 -9.23
C LEU A 127 -29.94 -19.24 -10.39
N PRO A 128 -30.33 -17.99 -10.09
CA PRO A 128 -30.45 -16.93 -11.10
C PRO A 128 -29.13 -16.71 -11.86
N ALA A 129 -29.22 -16.21 -13.10
CA ALA A 129 -28.06 -16.03 -13.97
C ALA A 129 -26.93 -15.16 -13.35
N GLU A 130 -27.30 -14.11 -12.60
CA GLU A 130 -26.37 -13.24 -11.90
C GLU A 130 -25.62 -13.98 -10.78
N GLU A 131 -26.35 -14.73 -9.95
CA GLU A 131 -25.76 -15.56 -8.88
C GLU A 131 -24.92 -16.71 -9.44
N GLN A 132 -25.29 -17.26 -10.60
CA GLN A 132 -24.45 -18.22 -11.32
C GLN A 132 -23.13 -17.58 -11.78
N ALA A 133 -23.18 -16.36 -12.32
CA ALA A 133 -21.97 -15.64 -12.74
C ALA A 133 -21.05 -15.37 -11.54
N ALA A 134 -21.60 -14.87 -10.44
CA ALA A 134 -20.85 -14.66 -9.20
C ALA A 134 -20.25 -15.96 -8.65
N SER A 135 -21.03 -17.05 -8.64
CA SER A 135 -20.57 -18.37 -8.20
C SER A 135 -19.45 -18.93 -9.09
N ARG A 136 -19.54 -18.74 -10.42
CA ARG A 136 -18.47 -19.12 -11.37
C ARG A 136 -17.20 -18.33 -11.11
N ASP A 137 -17.29 -17.02 -10.89
CA ASP A 137 -16.11 -16.19 -10.64
C ASP A 137 -15.46 -16.55 -9.29
N LEU A 138 -16.25 -16.70 -8.23
CA LEU A 138 -15.76 -17.14 -6.93
C LEU A 138 -15.08 -18.51 -7.01
N HIS A 139 -15.71 -19.47 -7.70
CA HIS A 139 -15.12 -20.78 -7.96
C HIS A 139 -13.79 -20.67 -8.71
N ARG A 140 -13.72 -19.85 -9.77
CA ARG A 140 -12.50 -19.60 -10.53
C ARG A 140 -11.37 -19.05 -9.65
N ARG A 141 -11.64 -18.05 -8.82
CA ARG A 141 -10.64 -17.48 -7.89
C ARG A 141 -10.15 -18.50 -6.87
N ARG A 142 -11.07 -19.29 -6.29
CA ARG A 142 -10.71 -20.38 -5.37
C ARG A 142 -9.86 -21.44 -6.06
N LEU A 143 -10.19 -21.79 -7.31
CA LEU A 143 -9.44 -22.77 -8.09
C LEU A 143 -8.02 -22.28 -8.38
N LEU A 144 -7.86 -21.00 -8.73
CA LEU A 144 -6.53 -20.40 -8.92
C LEU A 144 -5.69 -20.45 -7.64
N LEU A 145 -6.26 -20.08 -6.49
CA LEU A 145 -5.59 -20.21 -5.19
C LEU A 145 -5.21 -21.68 -4.90
N PHE A 146 -6.13 -22.63 -5.12
CA PHE A 146 -5.88 -24.06 -4.93
C PHE A 146 -4.71 -24.56 -5.80
N ILE A 147 -4.70 -24.20 -7.08
CA ILE A 147 -3.61 -24.49 -8.02
C ILE A 147 -2.31 -23.87 -7.51
N TYR A 148 -2.33 -22.62 -7.04
CA TYR A 148 -1.16 -21.96 -6.47
C TYR A 148 -0.57 -22.76 -5.29
N TYR A 149 -1.40 -23.22 -4.36
CA TYR A 149 -0.95 -24.04 -3.24
C TYR A 149 -0.29 -25.36 -3.69
N ILE A 150 -0.88 -26.05 -4.67
CA ILE A 150 -0.33 -27.32 -5.18
C ILE A 150 1.01 -27.10 -5.87
N PHE A 151 1.11 -26.12 -6.78
CA PHE A 151 2.26 -25.97 -7.66
C PHE A 151 3.37 -25.07 -7.09
N LYS A 152 3.03 -24.13 -6.20
CA LYS A 152 3.99 -23.21 -5.58
C LYS A 152 4.16 -23.46 -4.09
N GLY A 153 3.06 -23.60 -3.35
CA GLY A 153 3.08 -23.80 -1.91
C GLY A 153 3.82 -25.07 -1.51
N HIS A 154 3.33 -26.24 -1.93
CA HIS A 154 3.89 -27.54 -1.54
C HIS A 154 5.41 -27.69 -1.77
N PRO A 155 5.99 -27.29 -2.92
CA PRO A 155 7.44 -27.36 -3.11
C PRO A 155 8.22 -26.23 -2.43
N ASN A 156 7.58 -25.12 -2.02
CA ASN A 156 8.23 -23.96 -1.40
C ASN A 156 7.82 -23.83 0.07
N GLN A 157 8.35 -24.71 0.91
CA GLN A 157 8.08 -24.70 2.35
C GLN A 157 8.45 -23.38 3.04
N PRO A 158 9.60 -22.73 2.77
CA PRO A 158 9.92 -21.41 3.33
C PRO A 158 8.84 -20.35 3.06
N HIS A 159 8.28 -20.33 1.85
CA HIS A 159 7.18 -19.44 1.48
C HIS A 159 5.90 -19.73 2.28
N LEU A 160 5.53 -21.00 2.44
CA LEU A 160 4.35 -21.39 3.23
C LEU A 160 4.54 -21.07 4.72
N THR A 161 5.72 -21.33 5.28
CA THR A 161 6.05 -20.96 6.66
C THR A 161 5.95 -19.44 6.85
N ALA A 162 6.43 -18.66 5.88
CA ALA A 162 6.30 -17.21 5.94
C ALA A 162 4.85 -16.73 5.92
N LEU A 163 3.99 -17.37 5.09
CA LEU A 163 2.55 -17.08 5.02
C LEU A 163 1.79 -17.38 6.32
N GLN A 164 2.29 -18.29 7.14
CA GLN A 164 1.68 -18.66 8.42
C GLN A 164 2.07 -17.75 9.57
N ASP A 165 3.03 -16.84 9.37
CA ASP A 165 3.48 -15.92 10.39
C ASP A 165 2.41 -14.86 10.70
N PRO A 166 1.90 -14.79 11.95
CA PRO A 166 0.88 -13.80 12.34
C PRO A 166 1.34 -12.35 12.11
N LEU A 167 2.64 -12.08 12.14
CA LEU A 167 3.22 -10.75 12.04
C LEU A 167 3.55 -10.36 10.60
N LEU A 168 3.36 -11.25 9.62
CA LEU A 168 3.73 -11.04 8.22
C LEU A 168 3.13 -9.75 7.64
N LEU A 169 1.82 -9.59 7.79
CA LEU A 169 1.08 -8.46 7.24
C LEU A 169 1.48 -7.14 7.92
N GLY A 170 1.65 -7.16 9.24
CA GLY A 170 2.09 -6.00 10.01
C GLY A 170 3.48 -5.51 9.58
N ARG A 171 4.45 -6.43 9.47
CA ARG A 171 5.80 -6.10 9.01
C ARG A 171 5.82 -5.57 7.57
N ARG A 172 5.08 -6.21 6.67
CA ARG A 172 4.96 -5.74 5.29
C ARG A 172 4.34 -4.37 5.18
N MET A 173 3.25 -4.13 5.90
CA MET A 173 2.60 -2.83 5.92
C MET A 173 3.59 -1.75 6.33
N LEU A 174 4.36 -1.97 7.40
CA LEU A 174 5.37 -1.01 7.83
C LEU A 174 6.41 -0.73 6.74
N VAL A 175 6.95 -1.78 6.14
CA VAL A 175 7.98 -1.66 5.09
C VAL A 175 7.44 -0.99 3.83
N ASP A 176 6.24 -1.38 3.39
CA ASP A 176 5.55 -0.80 2.26
C ASP A 176 5.28 0.70 2.50
N ARG A 177 4.73 1.09 3.65
CA ARG A 177 4.48 2.51 3.95
C ARG A 177 5.76 3.34 4.10
N ALA A 178 6.85 2.74 4.59
CA ALA A 178 8.14 3.42 4.65
C ALA A 178 8.73 3.66 3.25
N GLY A 179 8.46 2.78 2.29
CA GLY A 179 8.90 2.91 0.90
C GLY A 179 8.02 3.80 0.03
N ARG A 180 6.80 4.16 0.47
CA ARG A 180 5.80 4.89 -0.33
C ARG A 180 5.76 6.39 -0.06
N GLN A 181 6.92 7.04 -0.01
CA GLN A 181 6.99 8.49 0.28
C GLN A 181 6.20 9.34 -0.73
N TRP A 182 6.13 8.88 -1.98
CA TRP A 182 5.34 9.51 -3.05
C TRP A 182 3.83 9.55 -2.76
N GLU A 183 3.31 8.81 -1.76
CA GLU A 183 1.91 8.97 -1.34
C GLU A 183 1.62 10.38 -0.81
N GLY A 184 2.67 11.12 -0.39
CA GLY A 184 2.53 12.54 -0.12
C GLY A 184 1.97 12.87 1.26
N ASN A 185 1.95 11.92 2.20
CA ASN A 185 1.37 12.11 3.51
C ASN A 185 2.14 11.41 4.64
N LEU A 186 2.05 11.99 5.85
CA LEU A 186 2.60 11.44 7.09
C LEU A 186 1.74 10.35 7.71
N VAL A 187 0.43 10.35 7.43
CA VAL A 187 -0.56 9.55 8.17
C VAL A 187 -0.37 8.06 7.94
N THR A 188 -0.16 7.65 6.70
CA THR A 188 0.02 6.24 6.33
C THR A 188 1.21 5.60 7.04
N LEU A 189 2.39 6.25 7.02
CA LEU A 189 3.58 5.77 7.72
C LEU A 189 3.41 5.86 9.25
N LYS A 190 2.89 6.98 9.76
CA LYS A 190 2.64 7.12 11.21
C LYS A 190 1.67 6.05 11.71
N GLY A 191 0.62 5.72 10.96
CA GLY A 191 -0.32 4.67 11.29
C GLY A 191 0.29 3.28 11.26
N ALA A 192 1.17 3.01 10.29
CA ALA A 192 1.91 1.76 10.27
C ALA A 192 2.85 1.61 11.48
N LEU A 193 3.51 2.71 11.90
CA LEU A 193 4.34 2.74 13.11
C LEU A 193 3.52 2.53 14.38
N VAL A 194 2.38 3.21 14.52
CA VAL A 194 1.46 3.03 15.66
C VAL A 194 0.96 1.60 15.75
N ARG A 195 0.53 1.01 14.63
CA ARG A 195 0.13 -0.41 14.57
C ARG A 195 1.29 -1.36 14.89
N THR A 196 2.52 -1.02 14.49
CA THR A 196 3.72 -1.81 14.84
C THR A 196 3.97 -1.84 16.34
N ALA A 197 3.73 -0.73 17.03
CA ALA A 197 3.83 -0.67 18.49
C ALA A 197 2.85 -1.66 19.18
N GLN A 198 1.69 -1.93 18.58
CA GLN A 198 0.68 -2.85 19.14
C GLN A 198 1.13 -4.32 19.14
N PHE A 199 2.03 -4.72 18.25
CA PHE A 199 2.58 -6.08 18.20
C PHE A 199 4.08 -6.13 18.49
N TRP A 200 4.64 -5.04 19.05
CA TRP A 200 6.06 -4.89 19.34
C TRP A 200 6.60 -6.00 20.26
N GLU A 201 5.82 -6.39 21.27
CA GLU A 201 6.14 -7.47 22.20
C GLU A 201 6.25 -8.87 21.55
N HIS A 202 5.76 -9.02 20.32
CA HIS A 202 5.83 -10.28 19.57
C HIS A 202 7.01 -10.30 18.58
N LEU A 203 7.74 -9.19 18.43
CA LEU A 203 8.93 -9.15 17.60
C LEU A 203 10.09 -9.91 18.25
N PRO A 204 11.00 -10.50 17.45
CA PRO A 204 12.17 -11.18 17.96
C PRO A 204 13.09 -10.22 18.71
N ASP A 205 13.65 -10.68 19.83
CA ASP A 205 14.70 -10.00 20.57
C ASP A 205 14.32 -8.61 21.12
N VAL A 206 13.07 -8.47 21.60
CA VAL A 206 12.55 -7.26 22.24
C VAL A 206 12.18 -7.55 23.70
N ASP A 207 12.78 -6.82 24.63
CA ASP A 207 12.55 -6.98 26.08
C ASP A 207 11.53 -5.98 26.67
N GLU A 208 11.18 -4.89 25.96
CA GLU A 208 10.30 -3.83 26.49
C GLU A 208 9.20 -3.41 25.51
N SER A 209 7.99 -3.21 26.04
CA SER A 209 6.83 -2.67 25.31
C SER A 209 6.99 -1.17 25.05
N THR A 210 6.82 -0.73 23.80
CA THR A 210 6.80 0.70 23.45
C THR A 210 5.34 1.15 23.31
N THR A 211 4.90 2.05 24.18
CA THR A 211 3.55 2.63 24.10
C THR A 211 3.57 3.85 23.18
N MET A 212 2.93 3.76 22.02
CA MET A 212 2.68 4.92 21.15
C MET A 212 1.34 5.58 21.51
N SER A 213 1.29 6.92 21.50
CA SER A 213 0.15 7.73 21.95
C SER A 213 -1.13 7.54 21.09
N ASN A 214 -2.29 7.65 21.75
CA ASN A 214 -3.64 7.53 21.16
C ASN A 214 -4.06 8.72 20.27
N GLU A 215 -3.30 9.82 20.28
CA GLU A 215 -3.59 11.05 19.50
C GLU A 215 -3.65 10.82 17.98
N PHE A 216 -3.12 9.70 17.48
CA PHE A 216 -3.13 9.41 16.05
C PHE A 216 -4.53 9.07 15.49
N THR A 217 -5.44 8.52 16.32
CA THR A 217 -6.74 8.01 15.85
C THR A 217 -7.60 9.09 15.21
N GLU A 218 -7.65 10.29 15.77
CA GLU A 218 -8.44 11.41 15.23
C GLU A 218 -7.87 11.94 13.91
N THR A 219 -6.54 11.96 13.80
CA THR A 219 -5.86 12.34 12.55
C THR A 219 -6.12 11.31 11.45
N GLU A 220 -6.10 10.02 11.78
CA GLU A 220 -6.38 8.93 10.83
C GLU A 220 -7.84 8.95 10.35
N ASP A 221 -8.80 9.21 11.24
CA ASP A 221 -10.23 9.32 10.88
C ASP A 221 -10.49 10.52 9.95
N THR A 222 -9.90 11.67 10.26
CA THR A 222 -9.97 12.86 9.40
C THR A 222 -9.39 12.58 8.01
N TRP A 223 -8.21 11.97 7.97
CA TRP A 223 -7.55 11.57 6.72
C TRP A 223 -8.39 10.58 5.89
N LEU A 224 -8.99 9.59 6.54
CA LEU A 224 -9.83 8.59 5.89
C LEU A 224 -11.07 9.22 5.25
N LYS A 225 -11.77 10.09 5.99
CA LYS A 225 -12.92 10.85 5.48
C LYS A 225 -12.56 11.68 4.25
N MET A 226 -11.40 12.35 4.28
CA MET A 226 -10.92 13.15 3.15
C MET A 226 -10.56 12.28 1.96
N THR A 227 -9.92 11.13 2.18
CA THR A 227 -9.61 10.16 1.11
C THR A 227 -10.88 9.71 0.39
N PHE A 228 -11.94 9.36 1.14
CA PHE A 228 -13.24 9.02 0.56
C PHE A 228 -13.87 10.18 -0.23
N ALA A 229 -13.74 11.42 0.26
CA ALA A 229 -14.24 12.59 -0.47
C ALA A 229 -13.52 12.79 -1.80
N VAL A 230 -12.19 12.62 -1.83
CA VAL A 230 -11.39 12.72 -3.05
C VAL A 230 -11.75 11.60 -4.04
N ASP A 231 -11.93 10.37 -3.57
CA ASP A 231 -12.35 9.26 -4.44
C ASP A 231 -13.75 9.47 -5.02
N PHE A 232 -14.68 10.01 -4.22
CA PHE A 232 -15.98 10.42 -4.71
C PHE A 232 -15.86 11.50 -5.81
N TRP A 233 -14.99 12.50 -5.62
CA TRP A 233 -14.72 13.50 -6.64
C TRP A 233 -14.14 12.89 -7.92
N ARG A 234 -13.19 11.95 -7.83
CA ARG A 234 -12.64 11.22 -8.98
C ARG A 234 -13.72 10.48 -9.77
N GLN A 235 -14.63 9.79 -9.08
CA GLN A 235 -15.74 9.09 -9.71
C GLN A 235 -16.69 10.06 -10.43
N ARG A 236 -16.97 11.21 -9.81
CA ARG A 236 -17.80 12.28 -10.39
C ARG A 236 -17.16 12.88 -11.65
N VAL A 237 -15.84 13.00 -11.69
CA VAL A 237 -15.09 13.52 -12.85
C VAL A 237 -14.72 12.37 -13.82
N CYS A 238 -15.71 11.91 -14.59
CA CYS A 238 -15.57 10.95 -15.70
C CYS A 238 -14.80 9.65 -15.37
N ASN A 239 -15.00 9.06 -14.19
CA ASN A 239 -14.33 7.81 -13.79
C ASN A 239 -12.80 7.88 -13.91
N MET A 240 -12.21 9.02 -13.54
CA MET A 240 -10.78 9.18 -13.45
C MET A 240 -10.18 8.10 -12.54
N THR A 241 -9.09 7.46 -12.98
CA THR A 241 -8.40 6.45 -12.16
C THR A 241 -7.79 7.10 -10.91
N GLU A 242 -7.40 6.30 -9.91
CA GLU A 242 -6.63 6.78 -8.74
C GLU A 242 -5.36 7.54 -9.15
N GLU A 243 -4.75 7.11 -10.26
CA GLU A 243 -3.58 7.72 -10.88
C GLU A 243 -3.90 8.94 -11.77
N GLY A 244 -5.12 9.46 -11.76
CA GLY A 244 -5.47 10.65 -12.53
C GLY A 244 -5.59 10.42 -14.04
N TRP A 245 -5.38 9.19 -14.53
CA TRP A 245 -5.55 8.87 -15.94
C TRP A 245 -7.01 8.96 -16.37
N VAL A 246 -7.18 9.54 -17.55
CA VAL A 246 -8.44 9.61 -18.30
C VAL A 246 -8.19 9.25 -19.75
N ARG A 247 -9.23 8.84 -20.47
CA ARG A 247 -9.10 8.60 -21.90
C ARG A 247 -8.80 9.91 -22.61
N ASN A 248 -7.99 9.85 -23.66
CA ASN A 248 -7.62 11.05 -24.42
C ASN A 248 -8.86 11.79 -24.96
N GLU A 249 -9.88 11.04 -25.38
CA GLU A 249 -11.17 11.55 -25.86
C GLU A 249 -11.95 12.33 -24.80
N ASP A 250 -11.79 11.96 -23.52
CA ASP A 250 -12.52 12.54 -22.40
C ASP A 250 -11.75 13.69 -21.73
N TYR A 251 -10.48 13.95 -22.12
CA TYR A 251 -9.57 14.85 -21.41
C TYR A 251 -10.11 16.28 -21.28
N ASP A 252 -10.60 16.86 -22.38
CA ASP A 252 -11.13 18.23 -22.38
C ASP A 252 -12.41 18.35 -21.53
N GLU A 253 -13.26 17.31 -21.56
CA GLU A 253 -14.47 17.26 -20.74
C GLU A 253 -14.13 17.13 -19.25
N VAL A 254 -13.19 16.23 -18.92
CA VAL A 254 -12.66 16.04 -17.56
C VAL A 254 -12.11 17.34 -17.01
N LYS A 255 -11.28 18.05 -17.79
CA LYS A 255 -10.67 19.30 -17.37
C LYS A 255 -11.72 20.36 -17.04
N LYS A 256 -12.79 20.42 -17.84
CA LYS A 256 -13.91 21.33 -17.59
C LYS A 256 -14.68 20.97 -16.31
N LYS A 257 -15.04 19.70 -16.13
CA LYS A 257 -15.71 19.19 -14.92
C LYS A 257 -14.86 19.39 -13.66
N LEU A 258 -13.54 19.31 -13.80
CA LEU A 258 -12.60 19.54 -12.72
C LEU A 258 -12.59 21.00 -12.27
N GLU A 259 -12.61 21.95 -13.20
CA GLU A 259 -12.77 23.37 -12.88
C GLU A 259 -14.15 23.67 -12.28
N ASP A 260 -15.23 23.08 -12.81
CA ASP A 260 -16.58 23.22 -12.23
C ASP A 260 -16.61 22.72 -10.77
N LEU A 261 -15.97 21.57 -10.49
CA LEU A 261 -15.85 21.01 -9.15
C LEU A 261 -15.02 21.92 -8.23
N LYS A 262 -13.90 22.46 -8.74
CA LYS A 262 -13.03 23.35 -7.99
C LYS A 262 -13.75 24.62 -7.58
N GLU A 263 -14.56 25.21 -8.47
CA GLU A 263 -15.42 26.36 -8.17
C GLU A 263 -16.50 26.01 -7.14
N GLU A 264 -17.16 24.86 -7.27
CA GLU A 264 -18.17 24.38 -6.32
C GLU A 264 -17.62 24.25 -4.90
N ILE A 265 -16.45 23.63 -4.75
CA ILE A 265 -15.81 23.46 -3.44
C ILE A 265 -15.30 24.81 -2.91
N TRP A 266 -14.73 25.66 -3.76
CA TRP A 266 -14.30 27.01 -3.35
C TRP A 266 -15.46 27.82 -2.77
N MET A 267 -16.65 27.73 -3.36
CA MET A 267 -17.85 28.41 -2.86
C MET A 267 -18.32 27.90 -1.49
N GLN A 268 -17.96 26.67 -1.11
CA GLN A 268 -18.24 26.12 0.22
C GLN A 268 -17.22 26.58 1.26
N CYS A 269 -15.97 26.79 0.85
CA CYS A 269 -14.89 27.27 1.73
C CYS A 269 -14.88 28.79 1.91
N ALA A 270 -15.38 29.55 0.92
CA ALA A 270 -15.30 31.00 0.91
C ALA A 270 -15.99 31.64 2.12
N GLY A 271 -15.26 32.46 2.88
CA GLY A 271 -15.76 33.12 4.09
C GLY A 271 -15.26 32.53 5.41
N ASP A 272 -14.55 31.39 5.38
CA ASP A 272 -13.78 30.87 6.51
C ASP A 272 -12.28 30.87 6.16
N GLU A 273 -11.47 31.60 6.95
CA GLU A 273 -10.04 31.75 6.68
C GLU A 273 -9.28 30.41 6.75
N GLU A 274 -9.71 29.49 7.60
CA GLU A 274 -9.09 28.17 7.76
C GLU A 274 -9.39 27.28 6.55
N ASP A 275 -10.66 27.24 6.11
CA ASP A 275 -11.08 26.47 4.93
C ASP A 275 -10.50 27.04 3.64
N GLU A 276 -10.43 28.37 3.50
CA GLU A 276 -9.79 29.01 2.35
C GLU A 276 -8.30 28.65 2.26
N PHE A 277 -7.59 28.66 3.40
CA PHE A 277 -6.20 28.26 3.46
C PHE A 277 -6.02 26.77 3.15
N ALA A 278 -6.87 25.91 3.73
CA ALA A 278 -6.86 24.47 3.50
C ALA A 278 -7.15 24.14 2.03
N PHE A 279 -8.11 24.81 1.39
CA PHE A 279 -8.38 24.63 -0.03
C PHE A 279 -7.19 25.06 -0.90
N ARG A 280 -6.63 26.25 -0.63
CA ARG A 280 -5.48 26.81 -1.36
C ARG A 280 -4.19 26.05 -1.17
N THR A 281 -4.03 25.27 -0.09
CA THR A 281 -2.84 24.45 0.16
C THR A 281 -3.03 22.94 -0.08
N GLY A 282 -4.27 22.44 0.01
CA GLY A 282 -4.63 21.02 -0.03
C GLY A 282 -5.45 20.54 -1.23
N TRP A 283 -5.87 21.37 -2.19
CA TRP A 283 -6.51 20.93 -3.45
C TRP A 283 -5.76 19.72 -4.08
N PRO A 284 -6.40 18.56 -4.29
CA PRO A 284 -5.71 17.33 -4.70
C PRO A 284 -5.31 17.31 -6.18
N PHE A 285 -6.03 18.06 -7.03
CA PHE A 285 -5.84 18.06 -8.49
C PHE A 285 -5.09 19.31 -8.96
N ARG A 286 -4.00 19.67 -8.26
CA ARG A 286 -3.15 20.79 -8.67
C ARG A 286 -2.24 20.36 -9.80
N ASP A 287 -2.17 21.19 -10.83
CA ASP A 287 -1.11 21.10 -11.81
C ASP A 287 0.23 21.37 -11.12
N ARG A 288 1.24 20.57 -11.46
CA ARG A 288 2.64 20.83 -11.15
C ARG A 288 3.41 20.83 -12.47
N GLU A 289 4.37 21.72 -12.60
CA GLU A 289 5.29 21.68 -13.75
C GLU A 289 6.08 20.37 -13.70
N GLU A 290 6.12 19.64 -14.81
CA GLU A 290 7.07 18.53 -14.98
C GLU A 290 8.47 19.13 -15.05
N ILE A 291 9.36 18.67 -14.17
CA ILE A 291 10.76 19.09 -14.18
C ILE A 291 11.48 18.15 -15.15
N ASP A 292 11.93 18.70 -16.28
CA ASP A 292 12.75 18.00 -17.29
C ASP A 292 14.07 17.43 -16.72
#